data_AF-A0A954U7Z1-F1
#
_entry.id   AF-A0A954U7Z1-F1
#
_cell.length_a   1.000
_cell.length_b   1.000
_cell.length_c   1.000
_cell.angle_alpha   90.00
_cell.angle_beta   90.00
_cell.angle_gamma   90.00
#
_symmetry.space_group_name_H-M   'P 1'
#
loop_
_entity.id
_entity.type
_entity.pdbx_description
1 polymer ?
#
loop_
_entity_poly.entity_id
_entity_poly.type
_entity_poly.pdbx_seq_one_letter_code
_entity_poly.pdbx_strand_id
1 'polypeptide(L)' 'MQAASAKKPVLFACSGCSNAGQLANDVAHELDRRGVAEMSCLAGIGAAKPLS' A
#
# COMPACT_ATOMS: atom_id res chain seq x y z
N MET A 1 20.33 -0.95 11.74
CA MET A 1 19.20 -0.08 12.12
C MET A 1 17.96 -0.96 12.25
N GLN A 2 17.23 -0.79 13.35
CA GLN A 2 16.37 -1.80 13.99
C GLN A 2 15.34 -2.45 13.06
N ALA A 3 15.39 -3.79 12.99
CA ALA A 3 14.38 -4.65 12.40
C ALA A 3 13.24 -4.86 13.42
N ALA A 4 12.12 -4.17 13.25
CA ALA A 4 10.93 -4.38 14.07
C ALA A 4 10.07 -5.48 13.42
N SER A 5 10.27 -6.74 13.82
CA SER A 5 9.42 -7.92 13.52
C SER A 5 8.60 -7.79 12.23
N ALA A 6 9.27 -7.80 11.07
CA ALA A 6 8.94 -6.90 9.96
C ALA A 6 7.57 -7.13 9.29
N LYS A 7 6.50 -6.63 9.93
CA LYS A 7 5.20 -6.44 9.30
C LYS A 7 5.42 -5.59 8.05
N LYS A 8 4.88 -6.02 6.92
CA LYS A 8 5.05 -5.29 5.66
C LYS A 8 4.45 -3.89 5.79
N PRO A 9 5.11 -2.85 5.26
CA PRO A 9 4.52 -1.52 5.23
C PRO A 9 3.23 -1.52 4.42
N VAL A 10 2.23 -0.77 4.87
CA VAL A 10 0.97 -0.61 4.15
C VAL A 10 1.04 0.62 3.25
N LEU A 11 0.72 0.46 1.97
CA LEU A 11 0.69 1.52 0.98
C LEU A 11 -0.74 1.96 0.71
N PHE A 12 -0.94 3.28 0.69
CA PHE A 12 -2.16 3.93 0.25
C PHE A 12 -1.82 4.81 -0.95
N ALA A 13 -2.21 4.38 -2.14
CA ALA A 13 -2.11 5.21 -3.33
C ALA A 13 -3.48 5.79 -3.69
N CYS A 14 -3.48 7.07 -4.07
CA CYS A 14 -4.65 7.67 -4.69
C CYS A 14 -4.84 7.01 -6.06
N SER A 15 -5.96 6.32 -6.26
CA SER A 15 -6.28 5.59 -7.50
C SER A 15 -6.49 6.49 -8.74
N GLY A 16 -6.16 7.79 -8.67
CA GLY A 16 -5.96 8.63 -9.86
C GLY A 16 -6.63 10.01 -9.83
N CYS A 17 -6.18 10.92 -8.98
CA CYS A 17 -6.53 12.35 -9.12
C CYS A 17 -5.54 13.16 -10.00
N SER A 18 -4.39 12.59 -10.38
CA SER A 18 -3.36 13.26 -11.20
C SER A 18 -2.40 12.25 -11.85
N ASN A 19 -1.57 12.70 -12.80
CA ASN A 19 -0.53 11.87 -13.44
C ASN A 19 0.47 11.30 -12.43
N ALA A 20 0.85 12.09 -11.42
CA ALA A 20 1.70 11.63 -10.33
C ALA A 20 0.98 10.59 -9.44
N GLY A 21 -0.33 10.76 -9.23
CA GLY A 21 -1.14 9.79 -8.50
C GLY A 21 -1.26 8.44 -9.22
N GLN A 22 -1.43 8.45 -10.54
CA GLN A 22 -1.44 7.23 -11.35
C GLN A 22 -0.10 6.49 -11.27
N LEU A 23 1.03 7.20 -11.42
CA LEU A 23 2.35 6.60 -11.27
C LEU A 23 2.57 6.03 -9.85
N ALA A 24 2.15 6.74 -8.82
CA ALA A 24 2.22 6.25 -7.44
C ALA A 24 1.38 4.98 -7.23
N ASN A 25 0.21 4.89 -7.85
CA ASN A 25 -0.64 3.70 -7.84
C ASN A 25 0.04 2.50 -8.50
N ASP A 26 0.67 2.70 -9.67
CA ASP A 26 1.35 1.63 -10.38
C ASP A 26 2.55 1.09 -9.61
N VAL A 27 3.34 1.98 -9.01
CA VAL A 27 4.46 1.61 -8.12
C VAL A 27 3.95 0.84 -6.91
N ALA A 28 2.86 1.29 -6.28
CA ALA A 28 2.32 0.63 -5.10
C ALA A 28 1.78 -0.78 -5.41
N HIS A 29 1.13 -0.97 -6.57
CA HIS A 29 0.74 -2.29 -7.05
C HIS A 29 1.94 -3.21 -7.33
N GLU A 30 3.04 -2.67 -7.88
CA GLU A 30 4.24 -3.47 -8.11
C GLU A 30 4.90 -3.91 -6.80
N LEU A 31 4.94 -3.03 -5.79
CA LEU A 31 5.46 -3.35 -4.46
C LEU A 31 4.62 -4.39 -3.73
N ASP A 32 3.29 -4.32 -3.88
CA ASP A 32 2.35 -5.32 -3.36
C ASP A 32 2.55 -6.69 -4.04
N ARG A 33 2.62 -6.72 -5.39
CA ARG A 33 2.88 -7.95 -6.16
C ARG A 33 4.23 -8.59 -5.83
N ARG A 34 5.25 -7.79 -5.53
CA ARG A 34 6.57 -8.27 -5.07
C ARG A 34 6.57 -8.71 -3.61
N GLY A 35 5.47 -8.53 -2.89
CA GLY A 35 5.35 -8.83 -1.47
C GLY A 35 6.24 -7.98 -0.57
N VAL A 36 6.68 -6.81 -1.06
CA VAL A 36 7.51 -5.85 -0.31
C VAL A 36 6.65 -4.97 0.60
N ALA A 37 5.39 -4.74 0.22
CA ALA A 37 4.40 -3.96 0.93
C ALA A 37 3.02 -4.59 0.79
N GLU A 38 2.03 -4.11 1.54
CA GLU A 38 0.61 -4.46 1.34
C GLU A 38 -0.17 -3.23 0.87
N MET A 39 -0.93 -3.36 -0.22
CA MET A 39 -1.79 -2.30 -0.72
C MET A 39 -3.14 -2.27 0.01
N SER A 40 -3.58 -1.07 0.40
CA SER A 40 -4.89 -0.84 1.00
C SER A 40 -5.51 0.47 0.50
N CYS A 41 -6.85 0.51 0.45
CA CYS A 41 -7.61 1.72 0.16
C CYS A 41 -8.10 2.37 1.45
N LEU A 42 -8.38 3.69 1.42
CA LEU A 42 -8.97 4.37 2.58
C LEU A 42 -10.31 3.74 3.02
N ALA A 43 -11.08 3.18 2.09
CA ALA A 43 -12.29 2.41 2.39
C ALA A 43 -11.99 1.14 3.23
N GLY A 44 -10.80 0.54 3.07
CA GLY A 44 -10.35 -0.61 3.84
C GLY A 44 -10.07 -0.30 5.31
N ILE A 45 -9.80 0.96 5.67
CA ILE A 45 -9.60 1.39 7.07
C ILE A 45 -10.92 1.30 7.85
N GLY A 46 -12.02 1.79 7.26
CA GLY A 46 -13.35 1.69 7.87
C GLY A 46 -13.88 0.26 7.95
N ALA A 47 -13.44 -0.60 7.04
CA ALA A 47 -13.80 -2.02 7.02
C ALA A 47 -12.97 -2.90 7.96
N ALA A 48 -12.02 -2.31 8.73
CA ALA A 48 -11.08 -3.04 9.59
C ALA A 48 -10.44 -4.25 8.89
N LYS A 49 -10.09 -4.10 7.60
CA LYS A 49 -9.52 -5.19 6.83
C LYS A 49 -8.29 -5.72 7.58
N PRO A 50 -8.18 -7.02 7.87
CA PRO A 50 -7.02 -7.56 8.55
C PRO A 50 -5.78 -7.29 7.68
N LEU A 51 -4.89 -6.48 8.23
CA LEU A 51 -3.55 -6.25 7.70
C LEU A 51 -2.69 -7.40 8.22
N SER A 52 -2.32 -8.32 7.33
CA SER A 52 -1.58 -9.54 7.66
C SER A 52 -0.22 -9.29 8.30
#